data_AF-A0A0Q9SKI8-F1
#
_entry.id   AF-A0A0Q9SKI8-F1
#
_cell.length_a   1.000
_cell.length_b   1.000
_cell.length_c   1.000
_cell.angle_alpha   90.00
_cell.angle_beta   90.00
_cell.angle_gamma   90.00
#
_symmetry.space_group_name_H-M   'P 1'
#
loop_
_entity.id
_entity.type
_entity.pdbx_description
1 polymer ?
#
loop_
_entity_poly.entity_id
_entity_poly.type
_entity_poly.pdbx_seq_one_letter_code
_entity_poly.pdbx_strand_id
1 'polypeptide(L)'
;MSTPAGWYPQNDGQQRYWDGQQWTEHFAPGNQEAAAPAAAATQKPARAWYTKKRVLIPAGVVVLAMIGGAMGGGDDPTTPVSASSPTSSAAKAAAPAATKAAAPAPSAAKAAAPKPAPKPAPLGSQIGKPFRDGKFKFTVRSVKCGIAKVGDSVYLQKKAQGQFCAVTMSISNIGDEAQSMFADNQVAFDSKGRKFSADSEASIYDGSSEVLWEEINPGNSVKGKVYFDIPKGAKLTSLELHDSMFSGGVKVRL
;
A
#
# COMPACT_ATOMS: atom_id res chain seq x y z
N MET A 1 30.33 -33.12 32.03
CA MET A 1 29.10 -32.41 31.62
C MET A 1 28.48 -33.25 30.51
N SER A 2 27.39 -33.96 30.79
CA SER A 2 26.72 -34.81 29.78
C SER A 2 25.70 -33.98 29.01
N THR A 3 25.55 -34.25 27.72
CA THR A 3 24.48 -33.66 26.91
C THR A 3 23.11 -34.17 27.39
N PRO A 4 22.15 -33.29 27.73
CA PRO A 4 20.83 -33.71 28.16
C PRO A 4 20.08 -34.40 27.01
N ALA A 5 19.15 -35.29 27.35
CA ALA A 5 18.29 -35.94 26.37
C ALA A 5 17.44 -34.91 25.62
N GLY A 6 17.26 -35.06 24.31
CA GLY A 6 16.58 -34.09 23.49
C GLY A 6 16.81 -34.23 21.98
N TRP A 7 16.20 -33.32 21.23
CA TRP A 7 16.37 -33.20 19.77
C TRP A 7 17.58 -32.33 19.44
N TYR A 8 18.42 -32.80 18.52
CA TYR A 8 19.60 -32.08 18.06
C TYR A 8 19.67 -32.10 16.52
N PRO A 9 20.16 -31.03 15.87
CA PRO A 9 20.29 -30.96 14.43
C PRO A 9 21.46 -31.82 13.92
N GLN A 10 21.25 -32.47 12.78
CA GLN A 10 22.27 -33.18 12.00
C GLN A 10 22.72 -32.37 10.79
N ASN A 11 23.82 -32.79 10.16
CA ASN A 11 24.45 -32.10 9.03
C ASN A 11 23.66 -32.21 7.70
N ASP A 12 22.52 -32.90 7.73
CA ASP A 12 21.56 -33.10 6.63
C ASP A 12 20.26 -32.28 6.80
N GLY A 13 20.21 -31.40 7.82
CA GLY A 13 19.04 -30.58 8.15
C GLY A 13 17.96 -31.29 8.97
N GLN A 14 18.06 -32.62 9.18
CA GLN A 14 17.13 -33.35 10.03
C GLN A 14 17.50 -33.20 11.52
N GLN A 15 16.55 -33.48 12.41
CA GLN A 15 16.82 -33.57 13.86
C GLN A 15 16.68 -35.01 14.33
N ARG A 16 17.65 -35.48 15.10
CA ARG A 16 17.69 -36.82 15.69
C ARG A 16 17.60 -36.74 17.21
N TYR A 17 16.99 -37.75 17.84
CA TYR A 17 16.82 -37.77 19.29
C TYR A 17 17.98 -38.47 20.01
N TRP A 18 18.59 -37.76 20.95
CA TRP A 18 19.60 -38.24 21.90
C TRP A 18 18.92 -38.62 23.22
N ASP A 19 19.18 -39.83 23.74
CA ASP A 19 18.54 -40.32 24.97
C ASP A 19 19.30 -40.00 26.28
N GLY A 20 20.49 -39.40 26.17
CA GLY A 20 21.40 -39.14 27.29
C GLY A 20 22.64 -40.03 27.31
N GLN A 21 22.64 -41.14 26.58
CA GLN A 21 23.79 -42.05 26.42
C GLN A 21 24.11 -42.40 24.97
N GLN A 22 23.13 -42.42 24.07
CA GLN A 22 23.30 -42.73 22.65
C GLN A 22 22.26 -42.03 21.75
N TRP A 23 22.51 -42.08 20.43
CA TRP A 23 21.58 -41.60 19.41
C TRP A 23 20.56 -42.68 19.06
N THR A 24 19.29 -42.41 19.32
CA THR A 24 18.19 -43.33 18.99
C THR A 24 17.93 -43.37 17.48
N GLU A 25 17.10 -44.30 16.99
CA GLU A 25 16.67 -44.33 15.57
C GLU A 25 15.54 -43.33 15.25
N HIS A 26 15.11 -42.52 16.22
CA HIS A 26 14.02 -41.57 16.04
C HIS A 26 14.49 -40.24 15.46
N PHE A 27 13.79 -39.81 14.40
CA PHE A 27 13.95 -38.51 13.74
C PHE A 27 12.68 -37.67 13.94
N ALA A 28 12.83 -36.35 14.05
CA ALA A 28 11.72 -35.46 14.39
C ALA A 28 10.65 -35.43 13.30
N PRO A 29 9.38 -35.80 13.57
CA PRO A 29 8.33 -35.72 12.59
C PRO A 29 7.93 -34.25 12.35
N GLY A 30 8.26 -33.72 11.17
CA GLY A 30 7.69 -32.45 10.68
C GLY A 30 8.65 -31.27 10.52
N ASN A 31 9.94 -31.38 10.85
CA ASN A 31 10.93 -30.33 10.55
C ASN A 31 11.72 -30.65 9.26
N GLN A 32 11.13 -30.34 8.11
CA GLN A 32 11.86 -30.20 6.84
C GLN A 32 12.39 -28.77 6.69
N GLU A 33 13.34 -28.39 7.55
CA GLU A 33 14.12 -27.16 7.40
C GLU A 33 15.48 -27.52 6.79
N ALA A 34 15.69 -27.15 5.52
CA ALA A 34 16.98 -27.06 4.83
C ALA A 34 17.90 -28.31 4.69
N ALA A 35 17.67 -29.13 3.65
CA ALA A 35 18.75 -29.61 2.79
C ALA A 35 18.27 -30.06 1.39
N ALA A 36 18.88 -29.49 0.35
CA ALA A 36 18.89 -29.95 -1.05
C ALA A 36 20.30 -29.61 -1.59
N PRO A 37 20.88 -30.32 -2.59
CA PRO A 37 20.19 -30.87 -3.77
C PRO A 37 20.70 -32.21 -4.35
N ALA A 38 19.93 -32.84 -5.26
CA ALA A 38 20.41 -33.31 -6.59
C ALA A 38 19.35 -34.06 -7.42
N ALA A 39 19.26 -33.67 -8.70
CA ALA A 39 19.02 -34.49 -9.92
C ALA A 39 17.80 -35.43 -10.10
N ALA A 40 17.11 -35.15 -11.23
CA ALA A 40 16.55 -36.10 -12.23
C ALA A 40 15.27 -36.90 -11.96
N ALA A 41 14.16 -36.44 -12.59
CA ALA A 41 13.30 -37.29 -13.44
C ALA A 41 12.52 -36.47 -14.48
N THR A 42 12.44 -36.97 -15.71
CA THR A 42 11.54 -36.49 -16.78
C THR A 42 10.18 -37.23 -16.65
N GLN A 43 9.01 -36.82 -17.18
CA GLN A 43 8.71 -36.53 -18.59
C GLN A 43 7.34 -35.80 -18.82
N LYS A 44 7.34 -34.95 -19.86
CA LYS A 44 6.30 -34.61 -20.87
C LYS A 44 4.84 -34.18 -20.53
N PRO A 45 4.16 -33.45 -21.46
CA PRO A 45 2.92 -32.70 -21.19
C PRO A 45 1.65 -33.27 -21.85
N ALA A 46 0.49 -32.77 -21.41
CA ALA A 46 -0.74 -32.72 -22.20
C ALA A 46 -1.42 -31.35 -22.07
N ARG A 47 -1.88 -30.77 -23.20
CA ARG A 47 -2.79 -29.61 -23.22
C ARG A 47 -4.21 -30.09 -23.50
N ALA A 48 -5.19 -29.52 -22.81
CA ALA A 48 -6.52 -29.26 -23.36
C ALA A 48 -6.72 -27.73 -23.32
N TRP A 49 -6.90 -26.98 -24.41
CA TRP A 49 -7.91 -27.07 -25.48
C TRP A 49 -9.35 -27.00 -24.91
N TYR A 50 -9.87 -25.77 -24.86
CA TYR A 50 -11.28 -25.33 -24.89
C TYR A 50 -12.31 -25.95 -23.94
N THR A 51 -12.79 -25.12 -22.99
CA THR A 51 -14.22 -24.89 -22.62
C THR A 51 -14.24 -23.83 -21.50
N LYS A 52 -15.16 -22.85 -21.39
CA LYS A 52 -16.31 -22.36 -22.19
C LYS A 52 -16.24 -20.83 -22.32
N LYS A 53 -17.01 -20.23 -23.24
CA LYS A 53 -17.17 -18.76 -23.37
C LYS A 53 -18.47 -18.27 -22.69
N ARG A 54 -18.49 -16.95 -22.40
CA ARG A 54 -19.67 -16.07 -22.12
C ARG A 54 -20.39 -16.22 -20.78
N VAL A 55 -20.32 -15.17 -19.96
CA VAL A 55 -21.44 -14.22 -19.70
C VAL A 55 -20.83 -12.80 -19.63
N LEU A 56 -21.60 -11.76 -19.98
CA LEU A 56 -21.23 -10.34 -19.86
C LEU A 56 -22.07 -9.64 -18.77
N ILE A 57 -21.43 -8.68 -18.11
CA ILE A 57 -21.86 -7.59 -17.18
C ILE A 57 -23.15 -6.84 -17.67
N PRO A 58 -23.94 -6.09 -16.85
CA PRO A 58 -23.77 -5.65 -15.44
C PRO A 58 -24.95 -5.90 -14.47
N ALA A 59 -24.71 -5.65 -13.17
CA ALA A 59 -25.70 -5.07 -12.27
C ALA A 59 -25.06 -3.90 -11.49
N GLY A 60 -25.48 -2.68 -11.80
CA GLY A 60 -25.22 -1.48 -11.02
C GLY A 60 -26.55 -0.73 -10.81
N VAL A 61 -26.53 0.29 -9.94
CA VAL A 61 -27.70 1.02 -9.37
C VAL A 61 -28.32 0.30 -8.15
N VAL A 62 -28.81 1.11 -7.20
CA VAL A 62 -29.14 0.79 -5.78
C VAL A 62 -27.86 0.61 -4.94
N VAL A 63 -27.46 1.51 -4.02
CA VAL A 63 -28.20 2.53 -3.26
C VAL A 63 -27.58 3.93 -3.41
N LEU A 64 -28.34 4.87 -3.97
CA LEU A 64 -28.08 6.32 -3.89
C LEU A 64 -29.43 7.01 -3.66
N ALA A 65 -29.96 6.89 -2.44
CA ALA A 65 -31.31 7.35 -2.08
C ALA A 65 -31.45 7.61 -0.57
N MET A 66 -30.66 8.53 -0.03
CA MET A 66 -30.89 9.14 1.29
C MET A 66 -30.45 10.60 1.28
N ILE A 67 -31.38 11.49 0.90
CA ILE A 67 -31.52 12.93 1.27
C ILE A 67 -32.72 13.48 0.48
N GLY A 68 -33.72 14.05 1.16
CA GLY A 68 -34.73 14.95 0.55
C GLY A 68 -36.21 14.68 0.92
N GLY A 69 -36.85 15.63 1.62
CA GLY A 69 -38.28 15.65 1.98
C GLY A 69 -38.56 15.21 3.42
N ALA A 70 -38.89 16.05 4.42
CA ALA A 70 -39.63 17.32 4.53
C ALA A 70 -41.16 17.21 4.41
N MET A 71 -41.87 17.12 5.55
CA MET A 71 -43.18 17.78 5.90
C MET A 71 -43.84 17.13 7.14
N GLY A 72 -44.26 17.95 8.13
CA GLY A 72 -45.22 17.64 9.22
C GLY A 72 -44.81 16.57 10.27
N GLY A 73 -45.08 16.67 11.57
CA GLY A 73 -45.89 17.61 12.35
C GLY A 73 -46.80 16.83 13.33
N GLY A 74 -46.79 17.13 14.62
CA GLY A 74 -47.71 16.50 15.60
C GLY A 74 -47.14 16.24 17.00
N ASP A 75 -47.32 17.22 17.89
CA ASP A 75 -47.72 17.15 19.31
C ASP A 75 -47.09 16.14 20.32
N ASP A 76 -46.39 16.71 21.31
CA ASP A 76 -46.14 16.26 22.69
C ASP A 76 -47.46 16.06 23.50
N PRO A 77 -47.54 15.29 24.63
CA PRO A 77 -46.73 15.57 25.84
C PRO A 77 -46.49 14.45 26.91
N THR A 78 -45.82 14.84 28.01
CA THR A 78 -45.72 14.19 29.36
C THR A 78 -44.84 12.91 29.47
N THR A 79 -44.05 12.64 30.53
CA THR A 79 -43.80 13.28 31.86
C THR A 79 -42.39 12.89 32.41
N PRO A 80 -41.86 13.50 33.50
CA PRO A 80 -40.40 13.56 33.78
C PRO A 80 -39.90 12.68 34.94
N VAL A 81 -38.57 12.62 35.16
CA VAL A 81 -37.95 12.54 36.50
C VAL A 81 -36.51 13.12 36.56
N SER A 82 -36.27 13.86 37.64
CA SER A 82 -35.03 14.25 38.36
C SER A 82 -33.66 13.80 37.82
N ALA A 83 -32.65 14.66 37.58
CA ALA A 83 -32.06 15.78 38.34
C ALA A 83 -30.77 15.41 39.11
N SER A 84 -29.66 16.10 38.78
CA SER A 84 -28.60 16.51 39.71
C SER A 84 -27.69 17.57 39.09
N SER A 85 -27.50 18.68 39.81
CA SER A 85 -26.47 19.71 39.60
C SER A 85 -26.09 20.25 41.00
N PRO A 86 -24.90 20.83 41.18
CA PRO A 86 -24.79 22.30 41.16
C PRO A 86 -23.63 22.80 40.24
N THR A 87 -23.68 23.97 39.59
CA THR A 87 -23.51 25.36 40.12
C THR A 87 -22.13 25.56 40.78
N SER A 88 -21.25 26.51 40.44
CA SER A 88 -21.37 27.92 39.95
C SER A 88 -20.24 28.23 38.93
N SER A 89 -20.18 29.32 38.15
CA SER A 89 -20.52 30.73 38.46
C SER A 89 -20.82 31.60 37.22
N ALA A 90 -21.44 32.77 37.45
CA ALA A 90 -21.76 33.82 36.46
C ALA A 90 -20.51 34.68 36.09
N ALA A 91 -20.50 35.73 35.24
CA ALA A 91 -21.53 36.67 34.73
C ALA A 91 -20.92 37.47 33.52
N LYS A 92 -21.54 38.40 32.76
CA LYS A 92 -22.94 38.78 32.43
C LYS A 92 -22.90 40.00 31.44
N ALA A 93 -23.76 40.00 30.39
CA ALA A 93 -24.15 41.18 29.56
C ALA A 93 -23.06 41.88 28.71
N ALA A 94 -23.35 42.67 27.66
CA ALA A 94 -24.50 42.76 26.72
C ALA A 94 -24.05 43.58 25.49
N ALA A 95 -24.79 43.48 24.36
CA ALA A 95 -24.55 44.31 23.18
C ALA A 95 -24.98 45.79 23.40
N PRO A 96 -24.56 46.71 22.52
CA PRO A 96 -25.49 47.11 21.47
C PRO A 96 -24.88 47.24 20.06
N ALA A 97 -25.76 47.39 19.07
CA ALA A 97 -25.43 47.48 17.65
C ALA A 97 -24.72 48.78 17.26
N ALA A 98 -23.90 48.70 16.21
CA ALA A 98 -23.40 49.86 15.46
C ALA A 98 -23.50 49.59 13.96
N THR A 99 -24.36 50.35 13.27
CA THR A 99 -24.54 50.31 11.82
C THR A 99 -23.27 50.79 11.12
N LYS A 100 -22.68 49.98 10.24
CA LYS A 100 -21.56 50.42 9.39
C LYS A 100 -21.92 50.33 7.91
N ALA A 101 -21.70 51.45 7.21
CA ALA A 101 -22.16 51.68 5.84
C ALA A 101 -21.54 50.70 4.82
N ALA A 102 -22.27 50.48 3.73
CA ALA A 102 -21.80 49.73 2.58
C ALA A 102 -20.59 50.42 1.93
N ALA A 103 -19.49 49.67 1.81
CA ALA A 103 -18.35 50.01 0.96
C ALA A 103 -18.51 49.30 -0.40
N PRO A 104 -18.02 49.87 -1.51
CA PRO A 104 -18.34 49.39 -2.85
C PRO A 104 -17.74 48.02 -3.16
N ALA A 105 -18.41 47.30 -4.07
CA ALA A 105 -17.96 45.98 -4.53
C ALA A 105 -16.51 46.03 -5.04
N PRO A 106 -15.68 45.01 -4.73
CA PRO A 106 -14.34 44.93 -5.30
C PRO A 106 -14.44 44.83 -6.81
N SER A 107 -13.88 45.83 -7.50
CA SER A 107 -13.71 45.86 -8.95
C SER A 107 -13.20 44.51 -9.44
N ALA A 108 -13.89 43.92 -10.42
CA ALA A 108 -13.59 42.59 -10.94
C ALA A 108 -12.12 42.52 -11.38
N ALA A 109 -11.29 41.85 -10.57
CA ALA A 109 -9.91 41.58 -10.92
C ALA A 109 -9.91 40.74 -12.20
N LYS A 110 -9.58 41.38 -13.32
CA LYS A 110 -9.51 40.79 -14.66
C LYS A 110 -8.71 39.49 -14.57
N ALA A 111 -9.41 38.36 -14.67
CA ALA A 111 -8.82 37.05 -14.49
C ALA A 111 -7.62 36.91 -15.43
N ALA A 112 -6.42 36.75 -14.85
CA ALA A 112 -5.23 36.48 -15.63
C ALA A 112 -5.45 35.18 -16.39
N ALA A 113 -5.31 35.24 -17.72
CA ALA A 113 -5.50 34.06 -18.56
C ALA A 113 -4.63 32.90 -18.03
N PRO A 114 -5.16 31.68 -17.91
CA PRO A 114 -4.44 30.57 -17.32
C PRO A 114 -3.13 30.33 -18.10
N LYS A 115 -2.01 30.50 -17.39
CA LYS A 115 -0.67 30.26 -17.95
C LYS A 115 -0.65 28.86 -18.56
N PRO A 116 -0.20 28.69 -19.83
CA PRO A 116 -0.18 27.38 -20.48
C PRO A 116 0.46 26.32 -19.58
N ALA A 117 -0.25 25.23 -19.35
CA ALA A 117 0.22 24.14 -18.50
C ALA A 117 1.62 23.69 -18.97
N PRO A 118 2.61 23.55 -18.07
CA PRO A 118 3.97 23.18 -18.47
C PRO A 118 3.97 21.89 -19.30
N LYS A 119 4.63 21.92 -20.47
CA LYS A 119 4.79 20.74 -21.32
C LYS A 119 5.37 19.60 -20.47
N PRO A 120 4.71 18.43 -20.39
CA PRO A 120 5.08 17.43 -19.40
C PRO A 120 6.46 16.85 -19.73
N ALA A 121 7.33 16.78 -18.71
CA ALA A 121 8.76 16.46 -18.85
C ALA A 121 9.00 15.14 -19.61
N PRO A 122 10.11 14.95 -20.35
CA PRO A 122 10.36 13.71 -21.09
C PRO A 122 10.30 12.45 -20.20
N LEU A 123 9.93 11.31 -20.79
CA LEU A 123 10.07 10.01 -20.11
C LEU A 123 11.55 9.79 -19.70
N GLY A 124 11.76 9.09 -18.60
CA GLY A 124 13.06 8.90 -17.93
C GLY A 124 13.57 10.11 -17.16
N SER A 125 13.19 11.34 -17.53
CA SER A 125 13.84 12.58 -17.05
C SER A 125 13.63 12.90 -15.56
N GLN A 126 12.80 12.14 -14.84
CA GLN A 126 12.54 12.29 -13.42
C GLN A 126 13.07 11.11 -12.57
N ILE A 127 13.61 10.05 -13.19
CA ILE A 127 14.34 9.00 -12.47
C ILE A 127 15.57 9.61 -11.79
N GLY A 128 15.85 9.18 -10.55
CA GLY A 128 16.95 9.67 -9.72
C GLY A 128 16.69 10.99 -9.01
N LYS A 129 15.62 11.73 -9.34
CA LYS A 129 15.27 12.99 -8.67
C LYS A 129 14.45 12.76 -7.39
N PRO A 130 14.64 13.59 -6.34
CA PRO A 130 13.82 13.53 -5.14
C PRO A 130 12.46 14.18 -5.38
N PHE A 131 11.40 13.51 -4.93
CA PHE A 131 10.02 13.99 -4.88
C PHE A 131 9.53 13.94 -3.43
N ARG A 132 8.60 14.82 -3.06
CA ARG A 132 8.07 14.90 -1.70
C ARG A 132 6.56 14.82 -1.74
N ASP A 133 6.00 14.12 -0.76
CA ASP A 133 4.60 14.13 -0.39
C ASP A 133 4.54 13.85 1.12
N GLY A 134 3.70 14.58 1.86
CA GLY A 134 3.61 14.49 3.33
C GLY A 134 4.96 14.48 4.06
N LYS A 135 5.15 13.50 4.96
CA LYS A 135 6.39 13.27 5.73
C LYS A 135 7.46 12.47 4.97
N PHE A 136 7.23 12.02 3.73
CA PHE A 136 8.19 11.24 2.95
C PHE A 136 8.83 11.99 1.76
N LYS A 137 10.10 11.65 1.52
CA LYS A 137 10.87 12.01 0.33
C LYS A 137 11.21 10.75 -0.46
N PHE A 138 10.59 10.60 -1.62
CA PHE A 138 10.77 9.48 -2.53
C PHE A 138 11.89 9.75 -3.54
N THR A 139 12.58 8.72 -3.99
CA THR A 139 13.48 8.79 -5.17
C THR A 139 13.42 7.47 -5.93
N VAL A 140 12.78 7.49 -7.10
CA VAL A 140 12.73 6.34 -8.02
C VAL A 140 14.13 6.11 -8.58
N ARG A 141 14.65 4.89 -8.49
CA ARG A 141 16.00 4.52 -8.95
C ARG A 141 15.97 3.74 -10.26
N SER A 142 15.04 2.80 -10.41
CA SER A 142 14.90 2.01 -11.64
C SER A 142 13.51 1.37 -11.72
N VAL A 143 13.13 0.97 -12.94
CA VAL A 143 11.90 0.19 -13.19
C VAL A 143 12.26 -1.01 -14.06
N LYS A 144 11.92 -2.23 -13.61
CA LYS A 144 12.18 -3.49 -14.32
C LYS A 144 10.87 -4.25 -14.50
N CYS A 145 10.36 -4.24 -15.73
CA CYS A 145 9.18 -5.00 -16.14
C CYS A 145 9.53 -6.37 -16.75
N GLY A 146 8.52 -7.20 -16.99
CA GLY A 146 8.67 -8.53 -17.60
C GLY A 146 8.87 -9.66 -16.58
N ILE A 147 8.68 -9.39 -15.29
CA ILE A 147 8.89 -10.37 -14.21
C ILE A 147 7.66 -11.29 -14.13
N ALA A 148 7.85 -12.61 -14.26
CA ALA A 148 6.73 -13.57 -14.28
C ALA A 148 6.32 -14.07 -12.89
N LYS A 149 7.24 -14.00 -11.92
CA LYS A 149 7.09 -14.47 -10.53
C LYS A 149 7.99 -13.62 -9.63
N VAL A 150 7.55 -13.36 -8.40
CA VAL A 150 8.34 -12.74 -7.33
C VAL A 150 8.38 -13.68 -6.13
N GLY A 151 9.48 -13.63 -5.37
CA GLY A 151 9.80 -14.55 -4.29
C GLY A 151 10.33 -15.90 -4.79
N ASP A 152 11.36 -16.43 -4.12
CA ASP A 152 12.09 -17.63 -4.56
C ASP A 152 11.63 -18.90 -3.83
N SER A 153 11.18 -18.78 -2.59
CA SER A 153 10.65 -19.87 -1.76
C SER A 153 9.37 -20.47 -2.34
N VAL A 154 9.18 -21.78 -2.18
CA VAL A 154 7.95 -22.47 -2.68
C VAL A 154 6.68 -21.98 -1.99
N TYR A 155 6.79 -21.50 -0.74
CA TYR A 155 5.68 -21.01 0.09
C TYR A 155 5.45 -19.49 0.01
N LEU A 156 6.50 -18.71 -0.27
CA LEU A 156 6.46 -17.24 -0.33
C LEU A 156 6.81 -16.80 -1.76
N GLN A 157 5.87 -17.02 -2.67
CA GLN A 157 6.01 -16.68 -4.08
C GLN A 157 4.67 -16.25 -4.68
N LYS A 158 4.70 -15.25 -5.56
CA LYS A 158 3.51 -14.78 -6.29
C LYS A 158 3.77 -14.76 -7.79
N LYS A 159 2.81 -15.26 -8.56
CA LYS A 159 2.86 -15.31 -10.02
C LYS A 159 2.05 -14.15 -10.62
N ALA A 160 2.61 -13.47 -11.62
CA ALA A 160 1.91 -12.39 -12.30
C ALA A 160 0.71 -12.92 -13.12
N GLN A 161 -0.40 -12.20 -13.09
CA GLN A 161 -1.53 -12.32 -14.01
C GLN A 161 -1.09 -11.90 -15.42
N GLY A 162 -0.37 -10.77 -15.52
CA GLY A 162 0.26 -10.30 -16.74
C GLY A 162 1.78 -10.42 -16.64
N GLN A 163 2.40 -9.39 -16.08
CA GLN A 163 3.82 -9.27 -15.78
C GLN A 163 3.97 -8.30 -14.61
N PHE A 164 4.86 -8.62 -13.69
CA PHE A 164 5.26 -7.66 -12.67
C PHE A 164 6.25 -6.63 -13.26
N CYS A 165 6.09 -5.38 -12.82
CA CYS A 165 7.09 -4.32 -12.89
C CYS A 165 7.57 -4.00 -11.47
N ALA A 166 8.85 -4.24 -11.20
CA ALA A 166 9.52 -3.81 -9.98
C ALA A 166 9.96 -2.34 -10.11
N VAL A 167 9.49 -1.47 -9.23
CA VAL A 167 9.97 -0.10 -9.08
C VAL A 167 10.90 -0.03 -7.89
N THR A 168 12.20 0.05 -8.13
CA THR A 168 13.20 0.23 -7.07
C THR A 168 13.21 1.70 -6.66
N MET A 169 13.07 1.97 -5.37
CA MET A 169 13.01 3.32 -4.81
C MET A 169 13.75 3.44 -3.47
N SER A 170 14.13 4.68 -3.16
CA SER A 170 14.64 5.09 -1.84
C SER A 170 13.59 6.00 -1.22
N ILE A 171 13.20 5.73 0.03
CA ILE A 171 12.26 6.55 0.80
C ILE A 171 13.02 7.09 1.99
N SER A 172 12.98 8.40 2.23
CA SER A 172 13.50 9.02 3.45
C SER A 172 12.35 9.62 4.25
N ASN A 173 12.34 9.41 5.56
CA ASN A 173 11.47 10.16 6.46
C ASN A 173 12.06 11.56 6.68
N ILE A 174 11.27 12.59 6.34
CA ILE A 174 11.59 14.01 6.48
C ILE A 174 10.67 14.72 7.48
N GLY A 175 9.84 13.97 8.20
CA GLY A 175 9.08 14.42 9.36
C GLY A 175 9.85 14.26 10.68
N ASP A 176 9.07 14.20 11.75
CA ASP A 176 9.46 14.30 13.16
C ASP A 176 9.14 13.05 14.01
N GLU A 177 8.34 12.13 13.46
CA GLU A 177 7.92 10.87 14.09
C GLU A 177 8.28 9.67 13.20
N ALA A 178 8.38 8.48 13.78
CA ALA A 178 8.52 7.25 13.01
C ALA A 178 7.28 7.00 12.13
N GLN A 179 7.46 6.43 10.94
CA GLN A 179 6.35 6.19 10.03
C GLN A 179 6.61 5.00 9.08
N SER A 180 5.64 4.11 8.93
CA SER A 180 5.65 3.04 7.93
C SER A 180 5.27 3.54 6.54
N MET A 181 5.90 2.98 5.51
CA MET A 181 5.47 3.15 4.11
C MET A 181 4.69 1.91 3.66
N PHE A 182 3.50 2.13 3.11
CA PHE A 182 2.67 1.05 2.55
C PHE A 182 2.75 1.05 1.02
N ALA A 183 3.03 -0.11 0.44
CA ALA A 183 3.08 -0.30 -1.01
C ALA A 183 1.70 -0.02 -1.65
N ASP A 184 0.59 -0.41 -1.01
CA ASP A 184 -0.77 -0.21 -1.55
C ASP A 184 -1.15 1.26 -1.77
N ASN A 185 -0.51 2.21 -1.08
CA ASN A 185 -0.70 3.64 -1.31
C ASN A 185 -0.08 4.10 -2.64
N GLN A 186 0.85 3.33 -3.21
CA GLN A 186 1.58 3.70 -4.42
C GLN A 186 0.83 3.25 -5.68
N VAL A 187 0.80 4.10 -6.69
CA VAL A 187 0.02 3.88 -7.92
C VAL A 187 0.91 4.03 -9.15
N ALA A 188 0.71 3.19 -10.16
CA ALA A 188 1.38 3.27 -11.44
C ALA A 188 0.40 3.49 -12.60
N PHE A 189 0.88 4.12 -13.68
CA PHE A 189 0.11 4.39 -14.89
C PHE A 189 0.90 3.98 -16.14
N ASP A 190 0.21 3.42 -17.14
CA ASP A 190 0.78 3.15 -18.47
C ASP A 190 0.50 4.27 -19.49
N SER A 191 1.06 4.11 -20.69
CA SER A 191 0.88 5.05 -21.81
C SER A 191 -0.57 5.20 -22.31
N LYS A 192 -1.51 4.39 -21.83
CA LYS A 192 -2.96 4.48 -22.11
C LYS A 192 -3.72 5.13 -20.96
N GLY A 193 -3.03 5.61 -19.92
CA GLY A 193 -3.63 6.19 -18.72
C GLY A 193 -4.30 5.17 -17.79
N ARG A 194 -4.07 3.85 -17.99
CA ARG A 194 -4.65 2.84 -17.10
C ARG A 194 -3.93 2.87 -15.76
N LYS A 195 -4.72 2.89 -14.67
CA LYS A 195 -4.25 2.88 -13.29
C LYS A 195 -3.98 1.45 -12.82
N PHE A 196 -2.85 1.23 -12.16
CA PHE A 196 -2.47 -0.02 -11.52
C PHE A 196 -2.13 0.25 -10.06
N SER A 197 -2.80 -0.45 -9.15
CA SER A 197 -2.39 -0.50 -7.74
C SER A 197 -1.11 -1.31 -7.59
N ALA A 198 -0.34 -1.04 -6.54
CA ALA A 198 0.74 -1.93 -6.15
C ALA A 198 0.22 -3.32 -5.76
N ASP A 199 1.11 -4.30 -5.82
CA ASP A 199 0.92 -5.64 -5.27
C ASP A 199 1.82 -5.76 -4.03
N SER A 200 1.27 -5.43 -2.86
CA SER A 200 2.02 -5.47 -1.60
C SER A 200 2.50 -6.86 -1.24
N GLU A 201 1.73 -7.92 -1.55
CA GLU A 201 2.13 -9.31 -1.33
C GLU A 201 3.35 -9.70 -2.19
N ALA A 202 3.37 -9.33 -3.48
CA ALA A 202 4.57 -9.52 -4.31
C ALA A 202 5.76 -8.73 -3.76
N SER A 203 5.53 -7.52 -3.27
CA SER A 203 6.58 -6.65 -2.73
C SER A 203 7.14 -7.15 -1.40
N ILE A 204 6.30 -7.80 -0.60
CA ILE A 204 6.62 -8.57 0.62
C ILE A 204 7.45 -9.81 0.27
N TYR A 205 7.00 -10.65 -0.68
CA TYR A 205 7.68 -11.90 -1.05
C TYR A 205 9.02 -11.70 -1.78
N ASP A 206 9.34 -10.50 -2.26
CA ASP A 206 10.65 -10.18 -2.86
C ASP A 206 11.82 -10.31 -1.88
N GLY A 207 11.57 -10.26 -0.55
CA GLY A 207 12.57 -10.44 0.51
C GLY A 207 13.63 -9.33 0.64
N SER A 208 13.88 -8.53 -0.41
CA SER A 208 14.88 -7.46 -0.46
C SER A 208 14.30 -6.05 -0.35
N SER A 209 13.11 -5.92 0.24
CA SER A 209 12.38 -4.65 0.36
C SER A 209 12.20 -4.23 1.83
N GLU A 210 13.27 -3.69 2.43
CA GLU A 210 13.30 -3.13 3.81
C GLU A 210 12.15 -2.14 4.05
N VAL A 211 11.82 -1.35 3.02
CA VAL A 211 10.77 -0.31 2.98
C VAL A 211 9.39 -0.75 3.48
N LEU A 212 9.07 -2.04 3.45
CA LEU A 212 7.71 -2.56 3.68
C LEU A 212 7.56 -3.31 5.01
N TRP A 213 8.62 -3.41 5.80
CA TRP A 213 8.66 -4.20 7.03
C TRP A 213 8.95 -3.37 8.28
N GLU A 214 9.57 -2.21 8.14
CA GLU A 214 10.06 -1.41 9.25
C GLU A 214 9.52 0.02 9.23
N GLU A 215 9.29 0.59 10.41
CA GLU A 215 9.05 2.03 10.56
C GLU A 215 10.32 2.82 10.26
N ILE A 216 10.19 3.82 9.38
CA ILE A 216 11.30 4.69 9.03
C ILE A 216 11.38 5.78 10.09
N ASN A 217 12.39 5.74 10.96
CA ASN A 217 12.64 6.81 11.93
C ASN A 217 12.98 8.16 11.23
N PRO A 218 12.71 9.31 11.87
CA PRO A 218 13.03 10.63 11.34
C PRO A 218 14.48 10.76 10.84
N GLY A 219 14.67 11.33 9.65
CA GLY A 219 15.97 11.49 9.02
C GLY A 219 16.56 10.24 8.35
N ASN A 220 16.08 9.04 8.69
CA ASN A 220 16.56 7.79 8.09
C ASN A 220 16.01 7.58 6.66
N SER A 221 16.65 6.66 5.93
CA SER A 221 16.20 6.27 4.60
C SER A 221 16.41 4.79 4.33
N VAL A 222 15.37 4.15 3.80
CA VAL A 222 15.29 2.74 3.43
C VAL A 222 15.22 2.57 1.91
N LYS A 223 15.55 1.37 1.42
CA LYS A 223 15.48 1.02 -0.01
C LYS A 223 14.62 -0.23 -0.20
N GLY A 224 13.90 -0.29 -1.31
CA GLY A 224 13.02 -1.41 -1.59
C GLY A 224 12.37 -1.32 -2.95
N LYS A 225 11.59 -2.35 -3.28
CA LYS A 225 10.88 -2.46 -4.54
C LYS A 225 9.38 -2.47 -4.29
N VAL A 226 8.66 -1.62 -5.01
CA VAL A 226 7.20 -1.71 -5.10
C VAL A 226 6.85 -2.39 -6.42
N TYR A 227 6.05 -3.44 -6.35
CA TYR A 227 5.67 -4.25 -7.49
C TYR A 227 4.29 -3.86 -8.02
N PHE A 228 4.12 -3.87 -9.34
CA PHE A 228 2.84 -3.64 -10.01
C PHE A 228 2.59 -4.75 -11.03
N ASP A 229 1.48 -5.48 -10.92
CA ASP A 229 1.07 -6.44 -11.96
C ASP A 229 0.33 -5.71 -13.09
N ILE A 230 0.91 -5.73 -14.28
CA ILE A 230 0.38 -5.06 -15.46
C ILE A 230 0.25 -6.04 -16.63
N PRO A 231 -0.64 -5.78 -17.62
CA PRO A 231 -0.74 -6.63 -18.81
C PRO A 231 0.59 -6.80 -19.54
N LYS A 232 0.83 -8.01 -20.08
CA LYS A 232 2.05 -8.31 -20.85
C LYS A 232 2.25 -7.33 -22.00
N GLY A 233 3.48 -6.83 -22.16
CA GLY A 233 3.84 -5.84 -23.17
C GLY A 233 3.47 -4.39 -22.83
N ALA A 234 2.69 -4.13 -21.76
CA ALA A 234 2.49 -2.78 -21.26
C ALA A 234 3.79 -2.23 -20.64
N LYS A 235 3.91 -0.89 -20.59
CA LYS A 235 5.03 -0.15 -20.02
C LYS A 235 4.49 0.95 -19.13
N LEU A 236 5.02 1.07 -17.93
CA LEU A 236 4.71 2.18 -17.03
C LEU A 236 5.33 3.48 -17.59
N THR A 237 4.62 4.60 -17.43
CA THR A 237 5.04 5.94 -17.89
C THR A 237 5.01 6.99 -16.78
N SER A 238 4.31 6.70 -15.68
CA SER A 238 4.35 7.51 -14.48
C SER A 238 3.93 6.70 -13.25
N LEU A 239 4.36 7.20 -12.10
CA LEU A 239 3.90 6.81 -10.78
C LEU A 239 3.19 7.98 -10.12
N GLU A 240 2.37 7.68 -9.13
CA GLU A 240 1.85 8.62 -8.14
C GLU A 240 2.20 8.02 -6.78
N LEU A 241 3.08 8.72 -6.06
CA LEU A 241 3.72 8.25 -4.84
C LEU A 241 3.10 8.97 -3.65
N HIS A 242 2.73 8.21 -2.63
CA HIS A 242 1.96 8.69 -1.50
C HIS A 242 2.66 8.38 -0.17
N ASP A 243 2.71 9.39 0.68
CA ASP A 243 3.05 9.29 2.10
C ASP A 243 2.08 8.37 2.86
N SER A 244 0.78 8.57 2.65
CA SER A 244 -0.31 7.81 3.26
C SER A 244 -1.51 7.73 2.31
N MET A 245 -2.50 6.88 2.63
CA MET A 245 -3.75 6.81 1.84
C MET A 245 -4.55 8.13 1.82
N PHE A 246 -4.22 9.09 2.68
CA PHE A 246 -4.88 10.39 2.81
C PHE A 246 -4.08 11.55 2.20
N SER A 247 -2.85 11.30 1.74
CA SER A 247 -1.99 12.36 1.19
C SER A 247 -2.34 12.70 -0.25
N GLY A 248 -2.02 13.92 -0.68
CA GLY A 248 -2.31 14.40 -2.03
C GLY A 248 -1.50 13.69 -3.12
N GLY A 249 -0.36 13.08 -2.75
CA GLY A 249 0.50 12.33 -3.64
C GLY A 249 1.38 13.21 -4.53
N VAL A 250 2.46 12.62 -5.05
CA VAL A 250 3.38 13.27 -5.99
C VAL A 250 3.58 12.44 -7.25
N LYS A 251 3.33 13.06 -8.40
CA LYS A 251 3.42 12.39 -9.70
C LYS A 251 4.84 12.42 -10.27
N VAL A 252 5.37 11.25 -10.61
CA VAL A 252 6.74 11.06 -11.15
C VAL A 252 6.65 10.41 -12.53
N ARG A 253 7.23 11.02 -13.57
CA ARG A 253 7.33 10.39 -14.89
C ARG A 253 8.50 9.41 -14.95
N LEU A 254 8.23 8.23 -15.48
CA LEU A 254 9.19 7.15 -15.68
C LEU A 254 9.86 7.22 -17.05
#